data_AF-A0A8J5KH89-F1
#
_entry.id   AF-A0A8J5KH89-F1
#
_cell.length_a   1.000
_cell.length_b   1.000
_cell.length_c   1.000
_cell.angle_alpha   90.00
_cell.angle_beta   90.00
_cell.angle_gamma   90.00
#
_symmetry.space_group_name_H-M   'P 1'
#
loop_
_entity.id
_entity.type
_entity.pdbx_description
1 polymer ?
#
loop_
_entity_poly.entity_id
_entity_poly.type
_entity_poly.pdbx_seq_one_letter_code
_entity_poly.pdbx_strand_id
1 'polypeptide(L)'
;MLSQATSRYLGWSRIPMPKSREVRTMGTKLIWHHGCRCWITAATEKPTTIASGAEFNDNDCTDCSDSVFHVQTLREFPIKKLYGEVVLVRFDSGLLLNSKDLDCVPLNRALSTIKYLHNAGAKVVLLSSWFQSNASVLLSEEAFADHLSWLLKVKVVTANGASAITQLKMKESGKSDILLLDNMTNFKEEVANSVDFAKSLSSGISLFVNDSFSLSHRILASTVGVTRFCYASIAGFHFEAELVQLMKISETKRRPYIAIIGGSNFQRKAKAMHHLASICDGLIFIGKLAFQMMHCFGLRIPAHLVEYDAVEETLELIKLTKVRNIPIYFQKDFLCVNVGKPKLQEIFTYDEISAG
;
A
#
# COMPACT_ATOMS: atom_id res chain seq x y z
N MET A 1 29.24 -43.49 4.46
CA MET A 1 28.88 -44.83 3.95
C MET A 1 27.66 -44.67 3.04
N LEU A 2 27.67 -45.43 1.94
CA LEU A 2 27.05 -45.21 0.62
C LEU A 2 25.51 -45.12 0.58
N SER A 3 24.92 -44.37 -0.36
CA SER A 3 24.43 -44.95 -1.64
C SER A 3 24.36 -43.93 -2.79
N GLN A 4 24.79 -44.38 -3.97
CA GLN A 4 24.82 -43.68 -5.26
C GLN A 4 23.46 -43.67 -5.98
N ALA A 5 23.21 -42.65 -6.78
CA ALA A 5 22.60 -42.81 -8.10
C ALA A 5 23.15 -41.74 -9.06
N THR A 6 23.76 -42.19 -10.16
CA THR A 6 24.17 -41.37 -11.29
C THR A 6 23.11 -41.46 -12.38
N SER A 7 22.79 -40.34 -13.04
CA SER A 7 22.31 -40.33 -14.42
C SER A 7 22.70 -39.01 -15.07
N ARG A 8 23.37 -39.13 -16.22
CA ARG A 8 23.79 -38.06 -17.14
C ARG A 8 22.60 -37.65 -17.99
N TYR A 9 22.33 -36.36 -18.16
CA TYR A 9 21.84 -35.80 -19.42
C TYR A 9 22.40 -34.38 -19.64
N LEU A 10 23.34 -34.33 -20.60
CA LEU A 10 23.49 -33.34 -21.68
C LEU A 10 23.29 -31.83 -21.37
N GLY A 11 24.43 -31.14 -21.29
CA GLY A 11 24.73 -30.02 -22.19
C GLY A 11 24.00 -28.71 -21.96
N TRP A 12 24.48 -27.91 -21.01
CA TRP A 12 24.39 -26.45 -21.11
C TRP A 12 25.80 -25.91 -21.31
N SER A 13 26.07 -25.45 -22.52
CA SER A 13 27.24 -24.68 -22.89
C SER A 13 27.49 -23.58 -21.87
N ARG A 14 28.73 -23.50 -21.36
CA ARG A 14 29.22 -22.31 -20.66
C ARG A 14 28.89 -21.11 -21.53
N ILE A 15 27.97 -20.26 -21.09
CA ILE A 15 27.89 -18.90 -21.62
C ILE A 15 29.25 -18.28 -21.29
N PRO A 16 30.06 -17.89 -22.28
CA PRO A 16 31.32 -17.25 -21.98
C PRO A 16 31.00 -15.96 -21.23
N MET A 17 31.56 -15.80 -20.03
CA MET A 17 31.67 -14.47 -19.44
C MET A 17 32.43 -13.61 -20.46
N PRO A 18 31.86 -12.49 -20.94
CA PRO A 18 32.62 -11.59 -21.78
C PRO A 18 33.78 -11.07 -20.93
N LYS A 19 35.01 -11.42 -21.33
CA LYS A 19 36.21 -10.74 -20.90
C LYS A 19 35.99 -9.25 -21.14
N SER A 20 36.05 -8.47 -20.06
CA SER A 20 36.24 -7.02 -20.02
C SER A 20 36.20 -6.32 -21.38
N ARG A 21 35.01 -5.85 -21.78
CA ARG A 21 34.90 -4.72 -22.69
C ARG A 21 34.41 -3.55 -21.88
N GLU A 22 35.21 -2.50 -21.82
CA GLU A 22 34.75 -1.17 -21.43
C GLU A 22 33.50 -0.85 -22.25
N VAL A 23 32.34 -0.85 -21.58
CA VAL A 23 31.17 -0.16 -22.09
C VAL A 23 31.27 1.25 -21.55
N ARG A 24 31.71 2.18 -22.39
CA ARG A 24 31.54 3.62 -22.15
C ARG A 24 30.04 3.91 -22.12
N THR A 25 29.47 3.98 -20.93
CA THR A 25 28.19 4.66 -20.73
C THR A 25 28.45 6.15 -20.64
N MET A 26 27.81 6.93 -21.52
CA MET A 26 27.80 8.38 -21.43
C MET A 26 27.14 8.78 -20.10
N GLY A 27 27.94 9.37 -19.21
CA GLY A 27 27.51 10.47 -18.36
C GLY A 27 26.54 10.17 -17.21
N THR A 28 26.83 9.21 -16.33
CA THR A 28 26.50 9.38 -14.89
C THR A 28 27.31 8.41 -14.04
N LYS A 29 28.19 8.96 -13.20
CA LYS A 29 29.04 8.21 -12.27
C LYS A 29 28.37 8.28 -10.89
N LEU A 30 27.69 7.22 -10.46
CA LEU A 30 27.26 7.10 -9.07
C LEU A 30 28.49 6.70 -8.25
N ILE A 31 29.06 7.68 -7.56
CA ILE A 31 30.22 7.51 -6.67
C ILE A 31 29.67 7.20 -5.27
N TRP A 32 29.97 6.00 -4.78
CA TRP A 32 29.81 5.66 -3.36
C TRP A 32 31.15 5.91 -2.66
N HIS A 33 31.18 6.84 -1.71
CA HIS A 33 32.33 7.00 -0.82
C HIS A 33 32.21 6.04 0.36
N HIS A 34 33.19 5.15 0.49
CA HIS A 34 33.33 4.29 1.67
C HIS A 34 33.73 5.14 2.88
N GLY A 35 32.92 5.08 3.95
CA GLY A 35 33.32 5.49 5.29
C GLY A 35 32.84 6.87 5.75
N CYS A 36 31.54 7.04 5.95
CA CYS A 36 31.01 8.05 6.89
C CYS A 36 29.75 7.52 7.58
N ARG A 37 29.77 7.53 8.93
CA ARG A 37 28.54 7.47 9.72
C ARG A 37 27.78 8.78 9.52
N CYS A 38 26.46 8.65 9.41
CA CYS A 38 25.41 9.63 9.73
C CYS A 38 24.62 10.27 8.58
N TRP A 39 23.30 10.10 8.71
CA TRP A 39 22.20 11.05 8.51
C TRP A 39 22.04 11.73 7.14
N ILE A 40 20.83 11.57 6.58
CA ILE A 40 20.35 12.37 5.46
C ILE A 40 20.15 13.80 5.97
N THR A 41 21.11 14.67 5.71
CA THR A 41 20.93 16.11 5.74
C THR A 41 21.27 16.67 4.37
N ALA A 42 20.31 17.39 3.78
CA ALA A 42 20.53 18.18 2.58
C ALA A 42 21.58 19.25 2.91
N ALA A 43 22.76 19.16 2.30
CA ALA A 43 23.79 20.17 2.43
C ALA A 43 23.49 21.31 1.46
N THR A 44 23.09 22.45 2.02
CA THR A 44 23.17 23.77 1.39
C THR A 44 24.64 24.18 1.25
N GLU A 45 25.10 24.46 0.05
CA GLU A 45 26.37 25.16 -0.17
C GLU A 45 26.19 26.67 0.10
N LYS A 46 27.18 27.31 0.72
CA LYS A 46 27.32 28.78 0.91
C LYS A 46 28.74 29.18 0.49
N PRO A 47 29.03 30.47 0.24
CA PRO A 47 28.31 31.45 -0.56
C PRO A 47 29.25 32.09 -1.60
N THR A 48 28.75 32.43 -2.79
CA THR A 48 29.41 33.44 -3.64
C THR A 48 28.42 34.53 -3.96
N THR A 49 28.69 35.71 -3.40
CA THR A 49 27.99 36.98 -3.57
C THR A 49 27.88 37.36 -5.03
N ILE A 50 26.66 37.55 -5.54
CA ILE A 50 26.25 38.63 -6.45
C ILE A 50 24.72 38.86 -6.30
N ALA A 51 24.39 40.11 -5.95
CA ALA A 51 23.19 40.91 -6.18
C ALA A 51 21.77 40.26 -6.27
N SER A 52 20.96 40.61 -5.25
CA SER A 52 19.57 41.09 -5.29
C SER A 52 18.55 40.47 -6.29
N GLY A 53 17.54 39.82 -5.71
CA GLY A 53 16.16 39.87 -6.21
C GLY A 53 15.68 38.64 -6.98
N ALA A 54 15.11 37.66 -6.27
CA ALA A 54 14.06 36.77 -6.80
C ALA A 54 13.43 35.99 -5.64
N GLU A 55 12.12 36.18 -5.46
CA GLU A 55 11.27 35.42 -4.56
C GLU A 55 11.22 33.94 -5.02
N PHE A 56 11.43 33.01 -4.10
CA PHE A 56 11.19 31.59 -4.33
C PHE A 56 9.68 31.33 -4.30
N ASN A 57 9.08 31.12 -5.47
CA ASN A 57 7.68 30.77 -5.64
C ASN A 57 7.56 29.23 -5.64
N ASP A 58 6.89 28.66 -4.63
CA ASP A 58 6.55 27.22 -4.51
C ASP A 58 5.44 26.78 -5.49
N ASN A 59 5.40 27.36 -6.70
CA ASN A 59 4.34 27.16 -7.69
C ASN A 59 4.86 26.41 -8.94
N ASP A 60 5.47 25.25 -8.76
CA ASP A 60 5.71 24.33 -9.88
C ASP A 60 5.40 22.87 -9.52
N CYS A 61 4.19 22.69 -8.97
CA CYS A 61 3.51 21.40 -8.87
C CYS A 61 2.04 21.54 -9.30
N THR A 62 1.78 22.34 -10.33
CA THR A 62 0.57 22.24 -11.13
C THR A 62 0.91 21.45 -12.38
N ASP A 63 0.48 20.19 -12.42
CA ASP A 63 -0.19 19.60 -13.59
C ASP A 63 -0.31 18.08 -13.44
N CYS A 64 -1.48 17.66 -12.97
CA CYS A 64 -2.24 16.45 -13.34
C CYS A 64 -3.42 16.32 -12.35
N SER A 65 -4.30 17.31 -12.27
CA SER A 65 -5.57 17.21 -11.54
C SER A 65 -6.80 17.30 -12.46
N ASP A 66 -6.61 17.27 -13.77
CA ASP A 66 -7.71 17.30 -14.73
C ASP A 66 -8.22 15.87 -14.96
N SER A 67 -9.29 15.53 -14.22
CA SER A 67 -10.25 14.44 -14.49
C SER A 67 -9.67 13.10 -14.98
N VAL A 68 -8.67 12.54 -14.28
CA VAL A 68 -8.16 11.18 -14.59
C VAL A 68 -9.10 10.09 -14.06
N PHE A 69 -10.02 10.43 -13.16
CA PHE A 69 -10.85 9.47 -12.46
C PHE A 69 -12.22 9.28 -13.14
N HIS A 70 -12.52 8.05 -13.55
CA HIS A 70 -13.91 7.59 -13.68
C HIS A 70 -14.55 7.33 -12.29
N VAL A 71 -13.84 7.66 -11.21
CA VAL A 71 -14.27 7.50 -9.82
C VAL A 71 -14.68 8.86 -9.29
N GLN A 72 -15.92 8.99 -8.86
CA GLN A 72 -16.40 10.20 -8.20
C GLN A 72 -15.72 10.34 -6.84
N THR A 73 -15.12 11.50 -6.55
CA THR A 73 -14.46 11.78 -5.27
C THR A 73 -15.32 12.66 -4.39
N LEU A 74 -15.14 12.57 -3.06
CA LEU A 74 -15.85 13.44 -2.11
C LEU A 74 -15.48 14.92 -2.30
N ARG A 75 -14.26 15.20 -2.77
CA ARG A 75 -13.78 16.55 -3.10
C ARG A 75 -14.61 17.21 -4.21
N GLU A 76 -15.00 16.45 -5.22
CA GLU A 76 -15.74 16.94 -6.39
C GLU A 76 -17.26 16.79 -6.24
N PHE A 77 -17.73 16.06 -5.22
CA PHE A 77 -19.15 15.87 -4.99
C PHE A 77 -19.81 17.16 -4.46
N PRO A 78 -20.96 17.61 -5.01
CA PRO A 78 -21.58 18.85 -4.57
C PRO A 78 -22.02 18.79 -3.09
N ILE A 79 -21.41 19.61 -2.24
CA ILE A 79 -21.68 19.64 -0.79
C ILE A 79 -23.17 19.83 -0.45
N LYS A 80 -23.90 20.60 -1.26
CA LYS A 80 -25.35 20.84 -1.08
C LYS A 80 -26.18 19.54 -1.20
N LYS A 81 -25.69 18.54 -1.93
CA LYS A 81 -26.34 17.22 -2.07
C LYS A 81 -26.07 16.29 -0.88
N LEU A 82 -25.22 16.68 0.07
CA LEU A 82 -24.97 15.90 1.29
C LEU A 82 -25.93 16.26 2.42
N TYR A 83 -26.47 17.48 2.42
CA TYR A 83 -27.30 17.98 3.50
C TYR A 83 -28.58 17.15 3.67
N GLY A 84 -28.75 16.55 4.86
CA GLY A 84 -29.91 15.72 5.20
C GLY A 84 -29.91 14.31 4.60
N GLU A 85 -28.98 14.00 3.70
CA GLU A 85 -28.84 12.66 3.14
C GLU A 85 -28.28 11.68 4.19
N VAL A 86 -28.71 10.43 4.08
CA VAL A 86 -28.11 9.33 4.86
C VAL A 86 -26.96 8.76 4.04
N VAL A 87 -25.75 8.88 4.59
CA VAL A 87 -24.51 8.49 3.93
C VAL A 87 -23.89 7.30 4.65
N LEU A 88 -23.75 6.18 3.94
CA LEU A 88 -23.03 5.01 4.41
C LEU A 88 -21.55 5.17 4.11
N VAL A 89 -20.69 5.04 5.12
CA VAL A 89 -19.24 5.17 4.99
C VAL A 89 -18.58 3.84 5.32
N ARG A 90 -17.86 3.28 4.35
CA ARG A 90 -16.96 2.16 4.59
C ARG A 90 -15.66 2.67 5.19
N PHE A 91 -15.50 2.51 6.49
CA PHE A 91 -14.26 2.85 7.20
C PHE A 91 -13.31 1.65 7.22
N ASP A 92 -12.00 1.93 7.15
CA ASP A 92 -10.94 0.94 7.38
C ASP A 92 -10.44 1.01 8.82
N SER A 93 -10.98 0.15 9.69
CA SER A 93 -10.50 0.02 11.06
C SER A 93 -9.04 -0.42 11.17
N GLY A 94 -8.43 -0.96 10.12
CA GLY A 94 -6.99 -1.23 10.11
C GLY A 94 -6.14 0.03 10.30
N LEU A 95 -6.63 1.19 9.84
CA LEU A 95 -5.97 2.48 10.05
C LEU A 95 -5.94 2.91 11.52
N LEU A 96 -6.90 2.41 12.31
CA LEU A 96 -7.03 2.74 13.72
C LEU A 96 -6.38 1.68 14.62
N LEU A 97 -6.62 0.40 14.31
CA LEU A 97 -6.21 -0.72 15.16
C LEU A 97 -4.73 -1.10 14.96
N ASN A 98 -4.19 -0.89 13.77
CA ASN A 98 -2.80 -1.24 13.47
C ASN A 98 -1.84 -0.05 13.61
N SER A 99 -2.36 1.17 13.77
CA SER A 99 -1.53 2.35 13.94
C SER A 99 -0.96 2.41 15.35
N LYS A 100 0.37 2.49 15.46
CA LYS A 100 1.03 2.83 16.73
C LYS A 100 0.87 4.32 17.09
N ASP A 101 0.59 5.13 16.08
CA ASP A 101 0.47 6.57 16.16
C ASP A 101 -0.90 7.01 15.64
N LEU A 102 -1.70 7.58 16.55
CA LEU A 102 -3.06 8.04 16.25
C LEU A 102 -3.07 9.34 15.43
N ASP A 103 -1.93 10.02 15.27
CA ASP A 103 -1.80 11.22 14.45
C ASP A 103 -1.24 10.93 13.05
N CYS A 104 -1.25 9.67 12.63
CA CYS A 104 -0.76 9.31 11.31
C CYS A 104 -1.64 9.88 10.17
N VAL A 105 -0.99 10.25 9.06
CA VAL A 105 -1.64 10.89 7.90
C VAL A 105 -2.81 10.07 7.32
N PRO A 106 -2.72 8.73 7.16
CA PRO A 106 -3.83 7.93 6.64
C PRO A 106 -5.09 7.98 7.52
N LEU A 107 -4.92 7.83 8.84
CA LEU A 107 -6.02 7.89 9.80
C LEU A 107 -6.67 9.28 9.79
N ASN A 108 -5.86 10.34 9.79
CA ASN A 108 -6.35 11.71 9.74
C ASN A 108 -7.18 12.02 8.48
N ARG A 109 -6.79 11.47 7.32
CA ARG A 109 -7.61 11.58 6.09
C ARG A 109 -8.95 10.86 6.24
N ALA A 110 -8.94 9.65 6.79
CA ALA A 110 -10.16 8.88 6.97
C ALA A 110 -11.14 9.54 7.98
N LEU A 111 -10.61 10.07 9.09
CA LEU A 111 -11.40 10.87 10.03
C LEU A 111 -11.93 12.16 9.40
N SER A 112 -11.16 12.78 8.49
CA SER A 112 -11.59 13.97 7.76
C SER A 112 -12.78 13.69 6.84
N THR A 113 -12.85 12.51 6.21
CA THR A 113 -14.02 12.08 5.43
C THR A 113 -15.28 12.13 6.29
N ILE A 114 -15.22 11.51 7.47
CA ILE A 114 -16.35 11.42 8.39
C ILE A 114 -16.76 12.82 8.89
N LYS A 115 -15.80 13.64 9.33
CA LYS A 115 -16.04 15.01 9.80
C LYS A 115 -16.62 15.90 8.70
N TYR A 116 -16.12 15.78 7.47
CA TYR A 116 -16.61 16.56 6.34
C TYR A 116 -18.07 16.28 6.04
N LEU A 117 -18.46 15.00 5.99
CA LEU A 117 -19.85 14.59 5.78
C LEU A 117 -20.76 15.10 6.91
N HIS A 118 -20.34 14.91 8.16
CA HIS A 118 -21.09 15.36 9.33
C HIS A 118 -21.29 16.89 9.33
N ASN A 119 -20.22 17.66 9.10
CA ASN A 119 -20.27 19.12 9.03
C ASN A 119 -21.10 19.64 7.84
N ALA A 120 -21.18 18.88 6.74
CA ALA A 120 -22.06 19.18 5.61
C ALA A 120 -23.55 18.92 5.91
N GLY A 121 -23.89 18.44 7.11
CA GLY A 121 -25.25 18.15 7.54
C GLY A 121 -25.76 16.77 7.10
N ALA A 122 -24.87 15.87 6.67
CA ALA A 122 -25.23 14.49 6.35
C ALA A 122 -25.44 13.66 7.62
N LYS A 123 -26.31 12.66 7.52
CA LYS A 123 -26.55 11.65 8.56
C LYS A 123 -25.62 10.47 8.31
N VAL A 124 -24.50 10.44 9.03
CA VAL A 124 -23.43 9.48 8.76
C VAL A 124 -23.70 8.13 9.45
N VAL A 125 -23.63 7.06 8.65
CA VAL A 125 -23.67 5.67 9.10
C VAL A 125 -22.33 5.04 8.74
N LEU A 126 -21.59 4.56 9.74
CA LEU A 126 -20.29 3.93 9.59
C LEU A 126 -20.45 2.41 9.58
N LEU A 127 -19.64 1.75 8.77
CA LEU A 127 -19.46 0.31 8.81
C LEU A 127 -17.97 -0.03 8.71
N SER A 128 -17.51 -1.02 9.47
CA SER A 128 -16.11 -1.47 9.44
C SER A 128 -15.97 -2.99 9.64
N SER A 129 -14.75 -3.52 9.45
CA SER A 129 -14.38 -4.91 9.72
C SER A 129 -13.13 -5.00 10.58
N TRP A 130 -13.21 -5.65 11.73
CA TRP A 130 -12.04 -5.89 12.57
C TRP A 130 -12.02 -7.29 13.17
N PHE A 131 -10.82 -7.84 13.34
CA PHE A 131 -10.62 -9.15 13.96
C PHE A 131 -10.22 -9.01 15.42
N GLN A 132 -10.79 -9.84 16.26
CA GLN A 132 -10.53 -9.83 17.70
C GLN A 132 -9.06 -10.14 18.05
N SER A 133 -8.33 -10.83 17.18
CA SER A 133 -6.90 -11.14 17.34
C SER A 133 -5.97 -9.94 17.11
N ASN A 134 -6.44 -8.89 16.44
CA ASN A 134 -5.60 -7.75 16.02
C ASN A 134 -5.67 -6.56 16.99
N ALA A 135 -6.54 -6.60 18.00
CA ALA A 135 -6.74 -5.50 18.94
C ALA A 135 -6.53 -5.99 20.38
N SER A 136 -5.52 -5.43 21.06
CA SER A 136 -5.31 -5.68 22.50
C SER A 136 -6.22 -4.84 23.41
N VAL A 137 -7.03 -3.91 22.88
CA VAL A 137 -7.78 -2.93 23.71
C VAL A 137 -9.22 -2.65 23.27
N LEU A 138 -9.59 -2.79 21.98
CA LEU A 138 -10.94 -2.47 21.48
C LEU A 138 -11.71 -3.75 21.11
N LEU A 139 -12.21 -4.47 22.13
CA LEU A 139 -12.85 -5.78 21.94
C LEU A 139 -14.36 -5.71 21.64
N SER A 140 -15.04 -4.61 22.02
CA SER A 140 -16.48 -4.45 21.78
C SER A 140 -16.79 -3.34 20.79
N GLU A 141 -17.96 -3.40 20.17
CA GLU A 141 -18.47 -2.38 19.26
C GLU A 141 -18.63 -1.02 19.97
N GLU A 142 -19.03 -1.04 21.24
CA GLU A 142 -19.14 0.16 22.08
C GLU A 142 -17.78 0.79 22.32
N ALA A 143 -16.76 0.00 22.68
CA ALA A 143 -15.41 0.52 22.89
C ALA A 143 -14.85 1.16 21.60
N PHE A 144 -15.13 0.54 20.45
CA PHE A 144 -14.74 1.09 19.15
C PHE A 144 -15.49 2.39 18.84
N ALA A 145 -16.80 2.46 19.11
CA ALA A 145 -17.61 3.67 18.97
C ALA A 145 -17.13 4.79 19.90
N ASP A 146 -16.80 4.49 21.16
CA ASP A 146 -16.26 5.45 22.13
C ASP A 146 -14.92 6.02 21.66
N HIS A 147 -14.05 5.15 21.13
CA HIS A 147 -12.76 5.56 20.62
C HIS A 147 -12.89 6.47 19.38
N LEU A 148 -13.77 6.11 18.44
CA LEU A 148 -14.11 6.98 17.31
C LEU A 148 -14.74 8.29 17.78
N SER A 149 -15.59 8.27 18.80
CA SER A 149 -16.20 9.47 19.37
C SER A 149 -15.13 10.43 19.91
N TRP A 150 -14.13 9.89 20.61
CA TRP A 150 -13.02 10.67 21.12
C TRP A 150 -12.16 11.29 20.00
N LEU A 151 -11.90 10.57 18.92
CA LEU A 151 -11.14 11.08 17.76
C LEU A 151 -11.92 12.11 16.94
N LEU A 152 -13.22 11.86 16.75
CA LEU A 152 -14.08 12.70 15.92
C LEU A 152 -14.55 13.95 16.66
N LYS A 153 -14.59 13.93 18.01
CA LYS A 153 -15.26 14.94 18.85
C LYS A 153 -16.75 15.07 18.51
N VAL A 154 -17.34 13.98 18.02
CA VAL A 154 -18.75 13.82 17.67
C VAL A 154 -19.20 12.50 18.27
N LYS A 155 -20.40 12.44 18.84
CA LYS A 155 -20.92 11.21 19.43
C LYS A 155 -21.16 10.15 18.34
N VAL A 156 -20.56 8.99 18.54
CA VAL A 156 -20.78 7.77 17.74
C VAL A 156 -21.57 6.78 18.59
N VAL A 157 -22.63 6.21 18.04
CA VAL A 157 -23.53 5.29 18.75
C VAL A 157 -23.64 3.99 17.96
N THR A 158 -23.53 2.86 18.64
CA THR A 158 -23.75 1.54 18.02
C THR A 158 -25.21 1.37 17.61
N ALA A 159 -25.43 0.67 16.51
CA ALA A 159 -26.73 0.58 15.86
C ALA A 159 -26.96 -0.79 15.24
N ASN A 160 -27.98 -1.49 15.73
CA ASN A 160 -28.34 -2.81 15.23
C ASN A 160 -29.29 -2.67 14.02
N GLY A 161 -28.73 -2.82 12.82
CA GLY A 161 -29.48 -3.01 11.57
C GLY A 161 -30.40 -1.86 11.13
N ALA A 162 -31.38 -2.20 10.29
CA ALA A 162 -32.21 -1.26 9.53
C ALA A 162 -33.12 -0.35 10.38
N SER A 163 -33.44 -0.76 11.61
CA SER A 163 -34.30 0.01 12.53
C SER A 163 -33.63 1.34 12.91
N ALA A 164 -32.32 1.32 13.18
CA ALA A 164 -31.57 2.50 13.58
C ALA A 164 -31.45 3.53 12.44
N ILE A 165 -31.30 3.07 11.20
CA ILE A 165 -31.27 3.94 10.01
C ILE A 165 -32.61 4.69 9.83
N THR A 166 -33.73 4.00 10.11
CA THR A 166 -35.06 4.62 10.02
C THR A 166 -35.22 5.74 11.06
N GLN A 167 -34.71 5.55 12.28
CA GLN A 167 -34.72 6.59 13.31
C GLN A 167 -33.82 7.78 12.96
N LEU A 168 -32.67 7.56 12.34
CA LEU A 168 -31.82 8.66 11.84
C LEU A 168 -32.56 9.56 10.86
N LYS A 169 -33.37 9.00 9.97
CA LYS A 169 -34.14 9.80 9.00
C LYS A 169 -35.08 10.80 9.68
N MET A 170 -35.57 10.49 10.87
CA MET A 170 -36.46 11.36 11.64
C MET A 170 -35.74 12.47 12.43
N LYS A 171 -34.42 12.34 12.67
CA LYS A 171 -33.63 13.38 13.36
C LYS A 171 -33.37 14.59 12.45
N GLU A 172 -33.28 15.78 13.04
CA GLU A 172 -32.85 17.00 12.33
C GLU A 172 -31.39 16.88 11.84
N SER A 173 -31.14 17.39 10.64
CA SER A 173 -29.80 17.43 10.02
C SER A 173 -28.82 18.29 10.81
N GLY A 174 -27.54 17.92 10.82
CA GLY A 174 -26.46 18.71 11.45
C GLY A 174 -26.35 18.60 12.98
N LYS A 175 -27.26 17.88 13.65
CA LYS A 175 -27.17 17.53 15.08
C LYS A 175 -27.30 16.03 15.35
N SER A 176 -27.27 15.21 14.30
CA SER A 176 -27.38 13.76 14.46
C SER A 176 -26.07 13.15 14.94
N ASP A 177 -26.19 12.22 15.88
CA ASP A 177 -25.11 11.29 16.22
C ASP A 177 -24.69 10.50 14.98
N ILE A 178 -23.43 10.10 14.93
CA ILE A 178 -22.92 9.16 13.93
C ILE A 178 -23.34 7.76 14.37
N LEU A 179 -23.87 6.95 13.47
CA LEU A 179 -24.17 5.55 13.79
C LEU A 179 -23.02 4.65 13.36
N LEU A 180 -22.72 3.64 14.16
CA LEU A 180 -21.80 2.54 13.83
C LEU A 180 -22.61 1.25 13.74
N LEU A 181 -22.59 0.61 12.57
CA LEU A 181 -23.20 -0.71 12.38
C LEU A 181 -22.33 -1.81 12.99
N ASP A 182 -22.96 -2.97 13.22
CA ASP A 182 -22.33 -4.20 13.69
C ASP A 182 -21.05 -4.54 12.89
N ASN A 183 -20.09 -5.20 13.53
CA ASN A 183 -18.84 -5.57 12.88
C ASN A 183 -19.08 -6.52 11.69
N MET A 184 -18.66 -6.11 10.49
CA MET A 184 -18.90 -6.88 9.26
C MET A 184 -18.24 -8.26 9.24
N THR A 185 -17.26 -8.54 10.11
CA THR A 185 -16.67 -9.90 10.23
C THR A 185 -17.65 -10.92 10.79
N ASN A 186 -18.74 -10.48 11.42
CA ASN A 186 -19.75 -11.36 12.02
C ASN A 186 -20.71 -11.94 10.97
N PHE A 187 -20.72 -11.41 9.75
CA PHE A 187 -21.66 -11.77 8.69
C PHE A 187 -20.94 -12.56 7.59
N LYS A 188 -21.35 -13.82 7.37
CA LYS A 188 -20.80 -14.63 6.27
C LYS A 188 -21.24 -14.09 4.91
N GLU A 189 -22.40 -13.43 4.90
CA GLU A 189 -23.03 -12.75 3.79
C GLU A 189 -22.15 -11.62 3.22
N GLU A 190 -21.28 -11.01 4.04
CA GLU A 190 -20.31 -9.99 3.62
C GLU A 190 -19.33 -10.56 2.60
N VAL A 191 -18.70 -11.69 2.92
CA VAL A 191 -17.71 -12.36 2.05
C VAL A 191 -18.38 -13.02 0.85
N ALA A 192 -19.63 -13.48 1.02
CA ALA A 192 -20.43 -14.02 -0.07
C ALA A 192 -20.94 -12.94 -1.04
N ASN A 193 -20.75 -11.64 -0.74
CA ASN A 193 -21.34 -10.53 -1.48
C ASN A 193 -22.84 -10.72 -1.73
N SER A 194 -23.57 -11.11 -0.67
CA SER A 194 -25.00 -11.41 -0.75
C SER A 194 -25.79 -10.16 -1.14
N VAL A 195 -26.65 -10.30 -2.15
CA VAL A 195 -27.50 -9.22 -2.66
C VAL A 195 -28.51 -8.77 -1.61
N ASP A 196 -29.12 -9.71 -0.89
CA ASP A 196 -30.11 -9.39 0.16
C ASP A 196 -29.46 -8.69 1.35
N PHE A 197 -28.26 -9.11 1.72
CA PHE A 197 -27.49 -8.45 2.78
C PHE A 197 -27.07 -7.04 2.37
N ALA A 198 -26.54 -6.87 1.16
CA ALA A 198 -26.22 -5.55 0.62
C ALA A 198 -27.45 -4.62 0.55
N LYS A 199 -28.61 -5.15 0.14
CA LYS A 199 -29.88 -4.41 0.10
C LYS A 199 -30.32 -3.97 1.51
N SER A 200 -30.16 -4.85 2.50
CA SER A 200 -30.43 -4.55 3.91
C SER A 200 -29.51 -3.45 4.43
N LEU A 201 -28.20 -3.54 4.16
CA LEU A 201 -27.21 -2.52 4.54
C LEU A 201 -27.51 -1.15 3.93
N SER A 202 -27.95 -1.12 2.67
CA SER A 202 -28.30 0.13 1.98
C SER A 202 -29.72 0.62 2.25
N SER A 203 -30.50 -0.07 3.09
CA SER A 203 -31.92 0.27 3.28
C SER A 203 -32.07 1.67 3.87
N GLY A 204 -32.65 2.57 3.07
CA GLY A 204 -32.81 3.97 3.45
C GLY A 204 -31.54 4.80 3.34
N ILE A 205 -30.50 4.29 2.69
CA ILE A 205 -29.25 4.99 2.41
C ILE A 205 -29.23 5.39 0.95
N SER A 206 -28.94 6.66 0.68
CA SER A 206 -28.92 7.17 -0.70
C SER A 206 -27.50 7.21 -1.27
N LEU A 207 -26.50 7.45 -0.40
CA LEU A 207 -25.12 7.71 -0.76
C LEU A 207 -24.18 6.72 -0.08
N PHE A 208 -23.24 6.17 -0.85
CA PHE A 208 -22.17 5.34 -0.34
C PHE A 208 -20.83 6.04 -0.53
N VAL A 209 -20.04 6.10 0.54
CA VAL A 209 -18.66 6.59 0.53
C VAL A 209 -17.75 5.43 0.90
N ASN A 210 -16.89 5.02 -0.03
CA ASN A 210 -15.86 4.03 0.27
C ASN A 210 -14.57 4.74 0.69
N ASP A 211 -14.17 4.57 1.95
CA ASP A 211 -12.91 5.08 2.48
C ASP A 211 -11.99 3.95 2.96
N SER A 212 -12.21 2.73 2.45
CA SER A 212 -11.42 1.54 2.73
C SER A 212 -10.73 1.01 1.48
N PHE A 213 -9.66 1.69 1.09
CA PHE A 213 -8.84 1.30 -0.06
C PHE A 213 -8.28 -0.11 0.09
N SER A 214 -7.83 -0.47 1.29
CA SER A 214 -7.21 -1.76 1.58
C SER A 214 -8.15 -2.95 1.33
N LEU A 215 -9.47 -2.79 1.49
CA LEU A 215 -10.47 -3.83 1.26
C LEU A 215 -11.03 -3.82 -0.16
N SER A 216 -10.71 -2.81 -0.95
CA SER A 216 -11.33 -2.58 -2.26
C SER A 216 -10.87 -3.53 -3.37
N HIS A 217 -9.83 -4.33 -3.11
CA HIS A 217 -9.44 -5.47 -3.95
C HIS A 217 -10.36 -6.69 -3.77
N ARG A 218 -11.30 -6.66 -2.82
CA ARG A 218 -12.23 -7.76 -2.50
C ARG A 218 -13.65 -7.42 -2.93
N ILE A 219 -14.34 -8.43 -3.45
CA ILE A 219 -15.77 -8.34 -3.77
C ILE A 219 -16.55 -8.66 -2.49
N LEU A 220 -16.98 -7.62 -1.77
CA LEU A 220 -17.74 -7.75 -0.52
C LEU A 220 -19.09 -7.07 -0.64
N ALA A 221 -20.06 -7.48 0.19
CA ALA A 221 -21.37 -6.86 0.21
C ALA A 221 -21.26 -5.36 0.56
N SER A 222 -20.45 -5.01 1.55
CA SER A 222 -20.28 -3.65 2.05
C SER A 222 -19.35 -2.74 1.24
N THR A 223 -18.69 -3.26 0.20
CA THR A 223 -17.83 -2.48 -0.72
C THR A 223 -18.36 -2.47 -2.15
N VAL A 224 -18.81 -3.62 -2.65
CA VAL A 224 -19.30 -3.79 -4.03
C VAL A 224 -20.81 -3.96 -4.05
N GLY A 225 -21.37 -4.82 -3.21
CA GLY A 225 -22.81 -5.11 -3.21
C GLY A 225 -23.68 -3.88 -2.99
N VAL A 226 -23.35 -3.07 -1.97
CA VAL A 226 -24.08 -1.85 -1.58
C VAL A 226 -24.15 -0.80 -2.69
N THR A 227 -23.16 -0.77 -3.59
CA THR A 227 -23.11 0.21 -4.70
C THR A 227 -24.29 0.07 -5.67
N ARG A 228 -24.92 -1.12 -5.72
CA ARG A 228 -26.08 -1.40 -6.58
C ARG A 228 -27.37 -0.71 -6.09
N PHE A 229 -27.39 -0.28 -4.85
CA PHE A 229 -28.58 0.24 -4.18
C PHE A 229 -28.45 1.72 -3.79
N CYS A 230 -27.27 2.30 -3.97
CA CYS A 230 -27.01 3.74 -3.75
C CYS A 230 -26.97 4.45 -5.10
N TYR A 231 -27.52 5.66 -5.19
CA TYR A 231 -27.52 6.39 -6.47
C TYR A 231 -26.14 6.96 -6.82
N ALA A 232 -25.28 7.15 -5.83
CA ALA A 232 -23.88 7.52 -6.02
C ALA A 232 -22.97 6.75 -5.07
N SER A 233 -21.80 6.39 -5.59
CA SER A 233 -20.70 5.73 -4.88
C SER A 233 -19.46 6.60 -5.02
N ILE A 234 -18.92 7.04 -3.88
CA ILE A 234 -17.95 8.13 -3.80
C ILE A 234 -16.68 7.63 -3.09
N ALA A 235 -15.50 7.99 -3.58
CA ALA A 235 -14.25 7.76 -2.85
C ALA A 235 -14.09 8.80 -1.73
N GLY A 236 -13.83 8.32 -0.51
CA GLY A 236 -13.43 9.17 0.61
C GLY A 236 -12.01 9.74 0.43
N PHE A 237 -11.57 10.63 1.33
CA PHE A 237 -10.29 11.31 1.18
C PHE A 237 -9.08 10.39 1.36
N HIS A 238 -9.18 9.36 2.21
CA HIS A 238 -8.10 8.39 2.35
C HIS A 238 -8.03 7.53 1.09
N PHE A 239 -9.18 7.02 0.62
CA PHE A 239 -9.24 6.24 -0.62
C PHE A 239 -8.69 7.03 -1.82
N GLU A 240 -9.15 8.26 -2.02
CA GLU A 240 -8.70 9.14 -3.11
C GLU A 240 -7.18 9.30 -3.08
N ALA A 241 -6.60 9.55 -1.91
CA ALA A 241 -5.16 9.72 -1.76
C ALA A 241 -4.37 8.45 -2.10
N GLU A 242 -4.83 7.28 -1.65
CA GLU A 242 -4.19 5.99 -1.99
C GLU A 242 -4.31 5.68 -3.49
N LEU A 243 -5.47 5.96 -4.09
CA LEU A 243 -5.68 5.79 -5.53
C LEU A 243 -4.76 6.69 -6.34
N VAL A 244 -4.65 7.97 -5.97
CA VAL A 244 -3.72 8.93 -6.59
C VAL A 244 -2.28 8.45 -6.48
N GLN A 245 -1.87 7.93 -5.32
CA GLN A 245 -0.52 7.40 -5.14
C GLN A 245 -0.28 6.17 -6.02
N LEU A 246 -1.24 5.24 -6.09
CA LEU A 246 -1.13 4.06 -6.94
C LEU A 246 -1.03 4.42 -8.42
N MET A 247 -1.84 5.39 -8.89
CA MET A 247 -1.78 5.88 -10.27
C MET A 247 -0.44 6.56 -10.57
N LYS A 248 0.08 7.39 -9.66
CA LYS A 248 1.41 7.99 -9.80
C LYS A 248 2.50 6.93 -9.98
N ILE A 249 2.39 5.80 -9.30
CA ILE A 249 3.32 4.67 -9.45
C ILE A 249 3.13 4.01 -10.83
N SER A 250 1.89 3.80 -11.28
CA SER A 250 1.61 3.07 -12.53
C SER A 250 1.84 3.90 -13.80
N GLU A 251 1.63 5.22 -13.75
CA GLU A 251 1.56 6.11 -14.93
C GLU A 251 2.69 7.15 -14.98
N THR A 252 3.68 7.07 -14.10
CA THR A 252 4.76 8.06 -14.09
C THR A 252 5.52 8.11 -15.41
N LYS A 253 5.61 9.31 -15.98
CA LYS A 253 6.45 9.62 -17.15
C LYS A 253 7.85 10.11 -16.76
N ARG A 254 8.12 10.33 -15.46
CA ARG A 254 9.41 10.82 -14.98
C ARG A 254 10.46 9.71 -15.08
N ARG A 255 11.63 10.04 -15.65
CA ARG A 255 12.74 9.10 -15.90
C ARG A 255 14.03 9.65 -15.28
N PRO A 256 14.91 8.80 -14.71
CA PRO A 256 14.76 7.35 -14.58
C PRO A 256 13.72 6.96 -13.51
N TYR A 257 12.87 5.99 -13.83
CA TYR A 257 11.89 5.40 -12.93
C TYR A 257 12.41 4.07 -12.39
N ILE A 258 12.82 4.07 -11.12
CA ILE A 258 13.42 2.91 -10.46
C ILE A 258 12.45 2.33 -9.43
N ALA A 259 12.18 1.03 -9.51
CA ALA A 259 11.37 0.33 -8.50
C ALA A 259 12.25 -0.35 -7.46
N ILE A 260 12.04 -0.03 -6.18
CA ILE A 260 12.67 -0.70 -5.05
C ILE A 260 11.69 -1.72 -4.47
N ILE A 261 12.06 -2.99 -4.52
CA ILE A 261 11.18 -4.12 -4.22
C ILE A 261 11.77 -4.91 -3.06
N GLY A 262 11.06 -4.89 -1.93
CA GLY A 262 11.43 -5.62 -0.73
C GLY A 262 10.40 -6.67 -0.32
N GLY A 263 10.78 -7.47 0.68
CA GLY A 263 9.92 -8.47 1.31
C GLY A 263 10.60 -9.84 1.39
N SER A 264 9.77 -10.86 1.64
CA SER A 264 10.24 -12.23 1.85
C SER A 264 9.60 -13.29 0.98
N ASN A 265 8.56 -12.95 0.23
CA ASN A 265 7.86 -13.90 -0.60
C ASN A 265 7.75 -13.34 -2.02
N PHE A 266 8.45 -13.97 -2.96
CA PHE A 266 8.53 -13.61 -4.35
C PHE A 266 7.21 -13.92 -5.06
N GLN A 267 6.66 -15.12 -4.86
CA GLN A 267 5.46 -15.59 -5.57
C GLN A 267 4.27 -14.65 -5.37
N ARG A 268 4.03 -14.20 -4.13
CA ARG A 268 2.95 -13.26 -3.81
C ARG A 268 3.13 -11.89 -4.46
N LYS A 269 4.34 -11.52 -4.85
CA LYS A 269 4.67 -10.21 -5.44
C LYS A 269 4.90 -10.27 -6.94
N ALA A 270 5.01 -11.46 -7.52
CA ALA A 270 5.52 -11.62 -8.87
C ALA A 270 4.73 -10.86 -9.93
N LYS A 271 3.39 -10.93 -9.91
CA LYS A 271 2.54 -10.15 -10.83
C LYS A 271 2.85 -8.65 -10.77
N ALA A 272 3.00 -8.08 -9.57
CA ALA A 272 3.36 -6.68 -9.40
C ALA A 272 4.79 -6.40 -9.88
N MET A 273 5.73 -7.31 -9.64
CA MET A 273 7.11 -7.19 -10.12
C MET A 273 7.19 -7.24 -11.65
N HIS A 274 6.43 -8.12 -12.31
CA HIS A 274 6.33 -8.19 -13.77
C HIS A 274 5.73 -6.90 -14.36
N HIS A 275 4.70 -6.34 -13.72
CA HIS A 275 4.15 -5.06 -14.13
C HIS A 275 5.16 -3.92 -13.95
N LEU A 276 5.82 -3.80 -12.80
CA LEU A 276 6.87 -2.79 -12.59
C LEU A 276 8.03 -2.98 -13.57
N ALA A 277 8.44 -4.22 -13.83
CA ALA A 277 9.45 -4.56 -14.80
C ALA A 277 9.04 -4.25 -16.24
N SER A 278 7.77 -3.97 -16.54
CA SER A 278 7.33 -3.53 -17.88
C SER A 278 7.28 -2.01 -18.03
N ILE A 279 7.27 -1.25 -16.93
CA ILE A 279 7.16 0.22 -16.95
C ILE A 279 8.40 0.96 -16.42
N CYS A 280 9.18 0.37 -15.51
CA CYS A 280 10.37 0.99 -14.91
C CYS A 280 11.61 0.91 -15.82
N ASP A 281 12.62 1.73 -15.51
CA ASP A 281 13.96 1.72 -16.14
C ASP A 281 14.98 0.90 -15.35
N GLY A 282 14.61 0.38 -14.18
CA GLY A 282 15.48 -0.46 -13.38
C GLY A 282 14.78 -0.97 -12.12
N LEU A 283 15.26 -2.10 -11.62
CA LEU A 283 14.73 -2.76 -10.43
C LEU A 283 15.82 -2.88 -9.36
N ILE A 284 15.49 -2.59 -8.11
CA ILE A 284 16.36 -2.80 -6.96
C ILE A 284 15.67 -3.77 -6.01
N PHE A 285 16.27 -4.93 -5.75
CA PHE A 285 15.75 -5.91 -4.82
C PHE A 285 16.42 -5.77 -3.46
N ILE A 286 15.60 -5.81 -2.41
CA ILE A 286 16.06 -5.77 -1.01
C ILE A 286 15.40 -6.87 -0.18
N GLY A 287 15.92 -7.12 1.02
CA GLY A 287 15.46 -8.20 1.89
C GLY A 287 15.67 -9.59 1.28
N LYS A 288 14.81 -10.55 1.63
CA LYS A 288 14.92 -11.94 1.16
C LYS A 288 14.71 -12.08 -0.36
N LEU A 289 14.01 -11.15 -1.00
CA LEU A 289 13.88 -11.13 -2.46
C LEU A 289 15.22 -10.91 -3.17
N ALA A 290 16.16 -10.19 -2.56
CA ALA A 290 17.51 -10.06 -3.11
C ALA A 290 18.20 -11.43 -3.20
N PHE A 291 18.10 -12.26 -2.15
CA PHE A 291 18.65 -13.61 -2.13
C PHE A 291 18.04 -14.53 -3.20
N GLN A 292 16.73 -14.40 -3.45
CA GLN A 292 16.06 -15.11 -4.55
C GLN A 292 16.65 -14.75 -5.91
N MET A 293 16.86 -13.45 -6.18
CA MET A 293 17.47 -12.97 -7.43
C MET A 293 18.91 -13.46 -7.55
N MET A 294 19.71 -13.33 -6.49
CA MET A 294 21.10 -13.79 -6.44
C MET A 294 21.21 -15.29 -6.74
N HIS A 295 20.33 -16.10 -6.16
CA HIS A 295 20.25 -17.53 -6.45
C HIS A 295 20.02 -17.80 -7.94
N CYS A 296 19.07 -17.08 -8.57
CA CYS A 296 18.79 -17.20 -10.00
C CYS A 296 19.90 -16.63 -10.91
N PHE A 297 20.77 -15.75 -10.39
CA PHE A 297 22.00 -15.32 -11.05
C PHE A 297 23.17 -16.32 -10.86
N GLY A 298 22.96 -17.41 -10.13
CA GLY A 298 23.93 -18.49 -9.94
C GLY A 298 24.81 -18.34 -8.69
N LEU A 299 24.47 -17.42 -7.78
CA LEU A 299 25.17 -17.26 -6.51
C LEU A 299 24.73 -18.38 -5.55
N ARG A 300 25.67 -18.84 -4.72
CA ARG A 300 25.35 -19.79 -3.63
C ARG A 300 24.69 -19.03 -2.50
N ILE A 301 23.48 -19.43 -2.16
CA ILE A 301 22.63 -18.80 -1.15
C ILE A 301 22.08 -19.91 -0.24
N PRO A 302 22.02 -19.70 1.09
CA PRO A 302 21.40 -20.66 2.01
C PRO A 302 19.97 -21.01 1.61
N ALA A 303 19.65 -22.31 1.59
CA ALA A 303 18.36 -22.81 1.11
C ALA A 303 17.14 -22.18 1.78
N HIS A 304 17.22 -21.85 3.08
CA HIS A 304 16.11 -21.25 3.84
C HIS A 304 15.82 -19.77 3.50
N LEU A 305 16.67 -19.15 2.67
CA LEU A 305 16.50 -17.79 2.15
C LEU A 305 15.96 -17.77 0.72
N VAL A 306 15.81 -18.94 0.09
CA VAL A 306 15.36 -19.12 -1.29
C VAL A 306 13.95 -19.71 -1.28
N GLU A 307 13.08 -19.17 -2.13
CA GLU A 307 11.74 -19.66 -2.42
C GLU A 307 11.81 -20.50 -3.71
N TYR A 308 12.03 -21.80 -3.55
CA TYR A 308 12.31 -22.71 -4.68
C TYR A 308 11.15 -22.85 -5.66
N ASP A 309 9.92 -22.76 -5.16
CA ASP A 309 8.68 -22.75 -5.94
C ASP A 309 8.50 -21.47 -6.78
N ALA A 310 9.25 -20.40 -6.48
CA ALA A 310 9.25 -19.15 -7.24
C ALA A 310 10.43 -19.02 -8.22
N VAL A 311 11.31 -20.03 -8.37
CA VAL A 311 12.51 -19.94 -9.22
C VAL A 311 12.16 -19.74 -10.69
N GLU A 312 11.18 -20.47 -11.21
CA GLU A 312 10.76 -20.36 -12.60
C GLU A 312 10.25 -18.94 -12.91
N GLU A 313 9.35 -18.42 -12.07
CA GLU A 313 8.80 -17.07 -12.17
C GLU A 313 9.90 -16.00 -12.02
N THR A 314 10.90 -16.24 -11.16
CA THR A 314 12.06 -15.35 -11.02
C THR A 314 12.90 -15.31 -12.31
N LEU A 315 13.12 -16.46 -12.95
CA LEU A 315 13.85 -16.54 -14.22
C LEU A 315 13.08 -15.85 -15.35
N GLU A 316 11.75 -15.94 -15.37
CA GLU A 316 10.91 -15.19 -16.32
C GLU A 316 11.06 -13.68 -16.14
N LEU A 317 11.07 -13.19 -14.89
CA LEU A 317 11.32 -11.78 -14.61
C LEU A 317 12.70 -11.34 -15.11
N ILE A 318 13.75 -12.12 -14.87
CA ILE A 318 15.11 -11.85 -15.36
C ILE A 318 15.16 -11.84 -16.90
N LYS A 319 14.42 -12.73 -17.56
CA LYS A 319 14.32 -12.72 -19.04
C LYS A 319 13.65 -11.43 -19.52
N LEU A 320 12.54 -11.01 -18.88
CA LEU A 320 11.83 -9.78 -19.22
C LEU A 320 12.74 -8.55 -19.09
N THR A 321 13.50 -8.44 -18.00
CA THR A 321 14.40 -7.28 -17.81
C THR A 321 15.53 -7.24 -18.84
N LYS A 322 16.06 -8.41 -19.23
CA LYS A 322 17.05 -8.51 -20.33
C LYS A 322 16.46 -8.09 -21.67
N VAL A 323 15.24 -8.53 -21.99
CA VAL A 323 14.55 -8.13 -23.23
C VAL A 323 14.31 -6.62 -23.27
N ARG A 324 13.93 -6.02 -22.14
CA ARG A 324 13.74 -4.56 -22.02
C ARG A 324 15.04 -3.77 -21.83
N ASN A 325 16.18 -4.45 -21.69
CA ASN A 325 17.48 -3.85 -21.37
C ASN A 325 17.44 -2.93 -20.13
N ILE A 326 16.76 -3.37 -19.06
CA ILE A 326 16.75 -2.64 -17.79
C ILE A 326 17.63 -3.34 -16.74
N PRO A 327 18.44 -2.59 -15.98
CA PRO A 327 19.29 -3.15 -14.93
C PRO A 327 18.48 -3.69 -13.75
N ILE A 328 19.02 -4.74 -13.14
CA ILE A 328 18.63 -5.26 -11.83
C ILE A 328 19.78 -5.01 -10.86
N TYR A 329 19.46 -4.47 -9.69
CA TYR A 329 20.38 -4.27 -8.58
C TYR A 329 19.90 -5.01 -7.34
N PHE A 330 20.84 -5.39 -6.47
CA PHE A 330 20.61 -5.94 -5.14
C PHE A 330 21.79 -5.52 -4.24
N GLN A 331 21.66 -5.67 -2.92
CA GLN A 331 22.70 -5.25 -1.99
C GLN A 331 23.99 -6.04 -2.21
N LYS A 332 25.13 -5.37 -2.01
CA LYS A 332 26.45 -6.00 -2.15
C LYS A 332 26.93 -6.65 -0.86
N ASP A 333 26.36 -6.23 0.26
CA ASP A 333 26.72 -6.63 1.60
C ASP A 333 25.48 -6.78 2.49
N PHE A 334 25.66 -7.53 3.57
CA PHE A 334 24.59 -7.94 4.47
C PHE A 334 25.09 -7.91 5.90
N LEU A 335 24.25 -7.43 6.80
CA LEU A 335 24.45 -7.55 8.23
C LEU A 335 24.01 -8.95 8.68
N CYS A 336 24.97 -9.78 9.05
CA CYS A 336 24.74 -11.15 9.49
C CYS A 336 24.84 -11.25 11.01
N VAL A 337 23.97 -12.07 11.61
CA VAL A 337 23.98 -12.38 13.04
C VAL A 337 24.51 -13.79 13.23
N ASN A 338 25.49 -13.93 14.12
CA ASN A 338 25.98 -15.25 14.49
C ASN A 338 24.94 -15.97 15.38
N VAL A 339 24.46 -17.15 14.94
CA VAL A 339 23.44 -17.93 15.67
C VAL A 339 23.90 -18.29 17.09
N GLY A 340 25.19 -18.58 17.29
CA GLY A 340 25.76 -18.88 18.61
C GLY A 340 26.11 -17.65 19.44
N LYS A 341 26.14 -16.45 18.83
CA LYS A 341 26.45 -15.18 19.50
C LYS A 341 25.54 -14.07 18.95
N PRO A 342 24.26 -13.99 19.37
CA PRO A 342 23.27 -13.08 18.75
C PRO A 342 23.60 -11.59 18.88
N LYS A 343 24.45 -11.21 19.84
CA LYS A 343 24.93 -9.83 20.02
C LYS A 343 26.06 -9.45 19.06
N LEU A 344 26.66 -10.44 18.38
CA LEU A 344 27.72 -10.25 17.41
C LEU A 344 27.07 -10.08 16.02
N GLN A 345 27.23 -8.88 15.47
CA GLN A 345 26.76 -8.54 14.13
C GLN A 345 27.99 -8.20 13.28
N GLU A 346 28.09 -8.83 12.12
CA GLU A 346 29.21 -8.66 11.20
C GLU A 346 28.67 -8.39 9.80
N ILE A 347 29.42 -7.62 9.01
CA ILE A 347 29.05 -7.30 7.63
C ILE A 347 29.77 -8.28 6.72
N PHE A 348 29.03 -8.95 5.86
CA PHE A 348 29.57 -9.84 4.84
C PHE A 348 29.13 -9.37 3.46
N THR A 349 30.06 -9.36 2.52
CA THR A 349 29.77 -9.20 1.09
C THR A 349 29.06 -10.44 0.55
N TYR A 350 28.36 -10.30 -0.57
CA TYR A 350 27.71 -11.45 -1.20
C TYR A 350 28.72 -12.53 -1.64
N ASP A 351 29.94 -12.14 -2.00
CA ASP A 351 31.01 -13.07 -2.38
C ASP A 351 31.40 -13.94 -1.18
N GLU A 352 31.53 -13.34 0.01
CA GLU A 352 31.85 -14.05 1.26
C GLU A 352 30.73 -15.00 1.69
N ILE A 353 29.46 -14.59 1.53
CA ILE A 353 28.29 -15.45 1.81
C ILE A 353 28.27 -16.66 0.87
N SER A 354 28.66 -16.48 -0.39
CA SER A 354 28.65 -17.56 -1.38
C SER A 354 29.77 -18.60 -1.20
N ALA A 355 30.79 -18.27 -0.40
CA ALA A 355 31.96 -19.11 -0.17
C ALA A 355 31.80 -20.08 1.02
N GLY A 356 30.90 -19.78 1.96
CA GLY A 356 30.54 -20.63 3.10
C GLY A 356 29.34 -21.50 2.83
#